data_AF-A0A2D6PX89-F1
#
_entry.id   AF-A0A2D6PX89-F1
#
_cell.length_a   1.000
_cell.length_b   1.000
_cell.length_c   1.000
_cell.angle_alpha   90.00
_cell.angle_beta   90.00
_cell.angle_gamma   90.00
#
_symmetry.space_group_name_H-M   'P 1'
#
loop_
_entity.id
_entity.type
_entity.pdbx_description
1 polymer ?
#
loop_
_entity_poly.entity_id
_entity_poly.type
_entity_poly.pdbx_seq_one_letter_code
_entity_poly.pdbx_strand_id
1 'polypeptide(L)'
;MREVRNAIVYVLRNAWKHGKALNELVDRFASGVWFDGWKSRFRGQGNDGRDDAPVALSKTWLLREGWRRLGLIGNQDQPRRRRPAGA
;
A
#
# COMPACT_ATOMS: atom_id res chain seq x y z
N MET A 1 -4.94 -5.09 14.13
CA MET A 1 -3.80 -5.02 13.17
C MET A 1 -4.22 -5.33 11.76
N ARG A 2 -5.15 -6.29 11.58
CA ARG A 2 -5.65 -6.69 10.27
C ARG A 2 -6.34 -5.55 9.54
N GLU A 3 -7.07 -4.71 10.26
CA GLU A 3 -7.75 -3.52 9.76
C GLU A 3 -6.74 -2.52 9.18
N VAL A 4 -5.66 -2.25 9.90
CA VAL A 4 -4.59 -1.34 9.46
C VAL A 4 -3.91 -1.87 8.21
N ARG A 5 -3.52 -3.16 8.17
CA ARG A 5 -2.95 -3.76 6.96
C ARG A 5 -3.94 -3.68 5.79
N ASN A 6 -5.21 -4.00 6.01
CA ASN A 6 -6.24 -3.93 4.97
C ASN A 6 -6.44 -2.50 4.46
N ALA A 7 -6.40 -1.50 5.34
CA ALA A 7 -6.51 -0.09 4.98
C ALA A 7 -5.31 0.38 4.15
N ILE A 8 -4.08 -0.03 4.51
CA ILE A 8 -2.88 0.26 3.73
C ILE A 8 -3.00 -0.39 2.33
N VAL A 9 -3.37 -1.66 2.25
CA VAL A 9 -3.61 -2.35 0.96
C VAL A 9 -4.67 -1.62 0.14
N TYR A 10 -5.76 -1.19 0.78
CA TYR A 10 -6.81 -0.42 0.11
C TYR A 10 -6.27 0.86 -0.54
N VAL A 11 -5.52 1.66 0.20
CA VAL A 11 -4.96 2.93 -0.29
C VAL A 11 -3.97 2.67 -1.43
N LEU A 12 -3.01 1.76 -1.23
CA LEU A 12 -1.98 1.47 -2.23
C LEU A 12 -2.53 0.81 -3.51
N ARG A 13 -3.67 0.13 -3.42
CA ARG A 13 -4.33 -0.58 -4.53
C ARG A 13 -5.64 0.08 -4.97
N ASN A 14 -5.86 1.35 -4.63
CA ASN A 14 -7.10 2.04 -4.94
C ASN A 14 -7.33 2.17 -6.46
N ALA A 15 -6.28 2.44 -7.23
CA ALA A 15 -6.37 2.50 -8.70
C ALA A 15 -6.80 1.17 -9.33
N TRP A 16 -6.25 0.04 -8.85
CA TRP A 16 -6.63 -1.31 -9.26
C TRP A 16 -8.10 -1.62 -8.94
N LYS A 17 -8.55 -1.24 -7.74
CA LYS A 17 -9.96 -1.38 -7.34
C LYS A 17 -10.90 -0.63 -8.26
N HIS A 18 -10.48 0.53 -8.76
CA HIS A 18 -11.26 1.37 -9.67
C HIS A 18 -11.01 1.05 -11.16
N GLY A 19 -10.41 -0.10 -11.48
CA GLY A 19 -10.28 -0.60 -12.85
C GLY A 19 -9.35 0.23 -13.73
N LYS A 20 -8.44 1.02 -13.15
CA LYS A 20 -7.44 1.75 -13.92
C LYS A 20 -6.43 0.76 -14.47
N ALA A 21 -6.23 0.76 -15.78
CA ALA A 21 -5.17 0.01 -16.44
C ALA A 21 -3.82 0.63 -16.06
N LEU A 22 -3.18 0.06 -15.04
CA LEU A 22 -1.85 0.45 -14.63
C LEU A 22 -0.85 -0.43 -15.36
N ASN A 23 0.06 0.20 -16.12
CA ASN A 23 1.24 -0.45 -16.68
C ASN A 23 2.32 -0.69 -15.60
N GLU A 24 2.08 -0.21 -14.38
CA GLU A 24 3.00 -0.22 -13.25
C GLU A 24 2.37 -0.90 -12.03
N LEU A 25 3.23 -1.42 -11.14
CA LEU A 25 2.79 -2.05 -9.90
C LEU A 25 2.13 -1.06 -8.93
N VAL A 26 2.61 0.18 -8.97
CA VAL A 26 2.17 1.31 -8.15
C VAL A 26 1.62 2.39 -9.08
N ASP A 27 0.57 3.07 -8.64
CA ASP A 27 0.04 4.23 -9.35
C ASP A 27 1.03 5.40 -9.27
N ARG A 28 1.54 5.87 -10.41
CA ARG A 28 2.48 6.99 -10.51
C ARG A 28 1.96 8.30 -9.90
N PHE A 29 0.64 8.45 -9.80
CA PHE A 29 0.00 9.62 -9.22
C PHE A 29 -0.28 9.47 -7.72
N ALA A 30 0.12 8.34 -7.13
CA ALA A 30 0.01 8.06 -5.70
C ALA A 30 1.39 8.00 -5.04
N SER A 31 1.41 8.09 -3.71
CA SER A 31 2.64 8.06 -2.93
C SER A 31 3.20 6.65 -2.65
N GLY A 32 2.66 5.61 -3.31
CA GLY A 32 3.04 4.22 -3.05
C GLY A 32 4.51 3.91 -3.36
N VAL A 33 5.19 4.75 -4.14
CA VAL A 33 6.61 4.60 -4.49
C VAL A 33 7.54 4.82 -3.29
N TRP A 34 7.12 5.62 -2.31
CA TRP A 34 7.86 5.86 -1.05
C TRP A 34 7.45 4.91 0.08
N PHE A 35 6.44 4.06 -0.13
CA PHE A 35 6.03 3.10 0.88
C PHE A 35 7.11 2.02 1.06
N ASP A 36 7.58 1.84 2.28
CA ASP A 36 8.69 0.93 2.61
C ASP A 36 8.22 -0.47 3.06
N GLY A 37 6.93 -0.71 2.96
CA GLY A 37 6.30 -1.93 3.41
C GLY A 37 6.05 -2.95 2.29
N TRP A 38 6.59 -2.73 1.10
CA TRP A 38 6.49 -3.65 -0.03
C TRP A 38 7.35 -4.89 0.16
N LYS A 39 6.83 -6.06 -0.23
CA LYS A 39 7.56 -7.33 -0.22
C LYS A 39 8.66 -7.38 -1.28
N SER A 40 8.48 -6.68 -2.40
CA SER A 40 9.43 -6.64 -3.51
C SER A 40 9.73 -5.19 -3.88
N ARG A 41 10.99 -4.91 -4.23
CA ARG A 41 11.38 -3.64 -4.83
C ARG A 41 10.92 -3.58 -6.28
N PHE A 42 10.66 -2.38 -6.79
CA PHE A 42 10.31 -2.13 -8.19
C PHE A 42 11.07 -0.93 -8.72
N ARG A 43 11.15 -0.83 -10.05
CA ARG A 43 11.84 0.27 -10.73
C ARG A 43 11.22 1.62 -10.30
N GLY A 44 12.06 2.56 -9.87
CA GLY A 44 11.64 3.87 -9.39
C GLY A 44 11.28 3.95 -7.90
N GLN A 45 11.29 2.82 -7.16
CA GLN A 45 11.05 2.83 -5.72
C GLN A 45 12.17 3.56 -4.96
N GLY A 46 11.86 4.74 -4.41
CA GLY A 46 12.71 5.47 -3.46
C GLY A 46 14.07 5.88 -4.02
N ASN A 47 14.11 6.40 -5.25
CA ASN A 47 15.33 7.03 -5.79
C ASN A 47 15.68 8.33 -5.05
N ASP A 48 14.67 9.03 -4.54
CA ASP A 48 14.82 10.12 -3.58
C ASP A 48 14.71 9.50 -2.18
N GLY A 49 15.51 9.96 -1.22
CA GLY A 49 15.51 9.41 0.13
C GLY A 49 14.11 9.47 0.76
N ARG A 50 13.87 8.72 1.84
CA ARG A 50 12.61 8.89 2.60
C ARG A 50 12.42 10.32 3.09
N ASP A 51 13.52 11.05 3.24
CA ASP A 51 13.56 12.45 3.69
C ASP A 51 13.02 13.43 2.63
N ASP A 52 13.06 13.05 1.35
CA ASP A 52 12.55 13.84 0.23
C ASP A 52 11.10 13.46 -0.16
N ALA A 53 10.53 12.46 0.53
CA ALA A 53 9.20 11.97 0.21
C ALA A 53 8.13 13.01 0.58
N PRO A 54 7.15 13.32 -0.29
CA PRO A 54 6.06 14.25 0.01
C PRO A 54 4.99 13.59 0.92
N VAL A 55 5.40 12.72 1.83
CA VAL A 55 4.53 12.01 2.77
C VAL A 55 5.10 12.07 4.18
N ALA A 56 4.22 12.32 5.16
CA ALA A 56 4.62 12.32 6.56
C ALA A 56 4.96 10.91 7.06
N LEU A 57 5.93 10.83 7.99
CA LEU A 57 6.24 9.60 8.69
C LEU A 57 5.06 9.12 9.56
N SER A 58 5.00 7.80 9.76
CA SER A 58 4.00 7.17 10.63
C SER A 58 4.21 7.57 12.09
N LYS A 59 3.21 8.25 12.68
CA LYS A 59 3.24 8.75 14.06
C LYS A 59 2.82 7.71 15.11
N THR A 60 2.13 6.65 14.70
CA THR A 60 1.64 5.61 15.60
C THR A 60 2.38 4.31 15.39
N TRP A 61 2.56 3.54 16.47
CA TRP A 61 3.15 2.21 16.41
C TRP A 61 2.36 1.29 15.45
N LEU A 62 1.03 1.40 15.43
CA LEU A 62 0.16 0.65 14.52
C LEU A 62 0.52 0.82 13.05
N LEU A 63 0.72 2.06 12.59
CA LEU A 63 1.06 2.40 11.20
C LEU A 63 2.54 2.17 10.89
N ARG A 64 3.43 2.25 11.87
CA ARG A 64 4.86 2.01 11.68
C ARG A 64 5.19 0.52 11.60
N GLU A 65 4.66 -0.27 12.53
CA GLU A 65 5.12 -1.63 12.80
C GLU A 65 3.98 -2.63 13.05
N GLY A 66 2.92 -2.24 13.75
CA GLY A 66 1.90 -3.17 14.20
C GLY A 66 1.24 -3.97 13.07
N TRP A 67 1.07 -3.36 11.90
CA TRP A 67 0.56 -4.05 10.70
C TRP A 67 1.57 -5.04 10.08
N ARG A 68 2.88 -4.81 10.23
CA ARG A 68 3.94 -5.64 9.62
C ARG A 68 3.98 -7.06 10.17
N ARG A 69 3.46 -7.27 11.39
CA ARG A 69 3.30 -8.60 12.00
C ARG A 69 2.43 -9.55 11.17
N LEU A 70 1.62 -9.01 10.25
CA LEU A 70 0.79 -9.76 9.32
C LEU A 70 1.45 -9.94 7.93
N GLY A 71 2.74 -9.60 7.82
CA GLY A 71 3.52 -9.67 6.58
C GLY A 71 3.48 -8.39 5.76
N LEU A 72 4.57 -8.17 5.01
CA LEU A 72 4.70 -7.08 4.03
C LEU A 72 3.65 -7.18 2.91
N ILE A 73 3.46 -6.09 2.19
CA ILE A 73 2.47 -6.00 1.11
C ILE A 73 3.08 -6.49 -0.20
N GLY A 74 2.49 -7.53 -0.78
CA GLY A 74 2.85 -8.07 -2.08
C GLY A 74 2.04 -7.45 -3.22
N ASN A 75 2.49 -7.72 -4.44
CA ASN A 75 1.80 -7.34 -5.67
C ASN A 75 0.41 -7.97 -5.84
N GLN A 76 0.19 -9.14 -5.24
CA GLN A 76 -1.09 -9.86 -5.26
C GLN A 76 -2.03 -9.45 -4.11
N ASP A 77 -1.56 -8.65 -3.13
CA ASP A 77 -2.46 -8.14 -2.11
C ASP A 77 -3.47 -7.19 -2.77
N GLN A 78 -4.75 -7.47 -2.56
CA GLN A 78 -5.86 -6.70 -3.14
C GLN A 78 -6.83 -6.28 -2.04
N PRO A 79 -7.54 -5.16 -2.23
CA PRO A 79 -8.62 -4.78 -1.33
C PRO A 79 -9.65 -5.91 -1.27
N ARG A 80 -10.08 -6.26 -0.05
CA ARG A 80 -11.16 -7.24 0.11
C ARG A 80 -12.38 -6.74 -0.64
N ARG A 81 -12.93 -7.58 -1.53
CA ARG A 81 -14.28 -7.35 -2.07
C ARG A 81 -15.23 -7.37 -0.88
N ARG A 82 -16.08 -6.34 -0.76
CA ARG A 82 -17.22 -6.42 0.16
C ARG A 82 -18.05 -7.62 -0.30
N ARG A 83 -18.32 -8.56 0.61
CA ARG A 83 -19.39 -9.53 0.35
C ARG A 83 -20.70 -8.73 0.31
N PRO A 84 -21.58 -8.97 -0.68
CA PRO A 84 -22.91 -8.40 -0.63
C PRO A 84 -23.56 -8.85 0.68
N ALA A 85 -24.29 -7.93 1.33
CA ALA A 85 -25.08 -8.29 2.50
C ALA A 85 -26.24 -9.17 2.02
N GLY A 86 -26.25 -10.45 2.42
CA GLY A 86 -27.34 -11.39 2.12
C GLY A 86 -26.99 -12.51 1.13
N ALA A 87 -26.05 -13.39 1.51
CA ALA A 87 -25.91 -14.72 0.91
C ALA A 87 -26.07 -15.78 1.99
#